data_AF-A0A932TXA4-F1
#
_entry.id   AF-A0A932TXA4-F1
#
_cell.length_a   1.000
_cell.length_b   1.000
_cell.length_c   1.000
_cell.angle_alpha   90.00
_cell.angle_beta   90.00
_cell.angle_gamma   90.00
#
_symmetry.space_group_name_H-M   'P 1'
#
loop_
_entity.id
_entity.type
_entity.pdbx_description
1 polymer ?
#
loop_
_entity_poly.entity_id
_entity_poly.type
_entity_poly.pdbx_seq_one_letter_code
_entity_poly.pdbx_strand_id
1 'polypeptide(L)'
;MVEKLGKQEAIVRLLTAGKPAAELVRQGYSKGTVYKMARRVTALPAAGREGSQAQAEAAVEGDPDIVRLKKKLRKAQLERQIREARAPLEVESRLLVLDGRVAEVEQTLEETREATVRLGDALKASPLSRLRGRFSCGCGAKGHVAVSIKCTSCDTERWWGWFPNGRQ
;
A
#
# COMPACT_ATOMS: atom_id res chain seq x y z
N MET A 1 73.51 15.43 -24.24
CA MET A 1 72.49 14.91 -23.28
C MET A 1 71.41 15.94 -22.91
N VAL A 2 71.65 17.25 -23.06
CA VAL A 2 70.74 18.32 -22.61
C VAL A 2 69.40 18.37 -23.38
N GLU A 3 69.37 18.10 -24.69
CA GLU A 3 68.13 18.14 -25.49
C GLU A 3 67.09 17.04 -25.16
N LYS A 4 67.53 15.90 -24.62
CA LYS A 4 66.62 14.77 -24.30
C LYS A 4 65.81 15.03 -23.03
N LEU A 5 66.35 15.81 -22.08
CA LEU A 5 65.67 16.19 -20.84
C LEU A 5 64.55 17.20 -21.10
N GLY A 6 64.82 18.24 -21.91
CA GLY A 6 63.80 19.23 -22.27
C GLY A 6 62.58 18.66 -23.02
N LYS A 7 62.78 17.63 -23.86
CA LYS A 7 61.69 16.95 -24.58
C LYS A 7 60.80 16.11 -23.64
N GLN A 8 61.37 15.50 -22.60
CA GLN A 8 60.58 14.75 -21.62
C GLN A 8 59.72 15.67 -20.77
N GLU A 9 60.25 16.82 -20.37
CA GLU A 9 59.55 17.81 -19.57
C GLU A 9 58.39 18.46 -20.35
N ALA A 10 58.58 18.73 -21.64
CA ALA A 10 57.52 19.18 -22.53
C ALA A 10 56.37 18.16 -22.65
N ILE A 11 56.70 16.87 -22.79
CA ILE A 11 55.70 15.78 -22.84
C ILE A 11 54.90 15.72 -21.53
N VAL A 12 55.57 15.81 -20.38
CA VAL A 12 54.91 15.79 -19.06
C VAL A 12 53.94 16.97 -18.92
N ARG A 13 54.34 18.19 -19.30
CA ARG A 13 53.45 19.37 -19.25
C ARG A 13 52.21 19.20 -20.11
N LEU A 14 52.35 18.68 -21.33
CA LEU A 14 51.22 18.48 -22.25
C LEU A 14 50.26 17.38 -21.76
N LEU A 15 50.77 16.29 -21.20
CA LEU A 15 49.95 15.22 -20.62
C LEU A 15 49.18 15.69 -19.38
N THR A 16 49.81 16.49 -18.51
CA THR A 16 49.15 17.06 -17.32
C THR A 16 48.06 18.07 -17.69
N ALA A 17 48.23 18.78 -18.81
CA ALA A 17 47.23 19.69 -19.38
C ALA A 17 46.05 18.97 -20.09
N GLY A 18 46.00 17.64 -20.04
CA GLY A 18 44.88 16.85 -20.56
C GLY A 18 45.00 16.41 -22.02
N LYS A 19 46.14 16.65 -22.69
CA LYS A 19 46.35 16.14 -24.06
C LYS A 19 46.53 14.62 -24.05
N PRO A 20 45.85 13.86 -24.92
CA PRO A 20 45.97 12.42 -24.94
C PRO A 20 47.32 11.97 -25.51
N ALA A 21 47.90 10.93 -24.92
CA ALA A 21 49.19 10.37 -25.34
C ALA A 21 49.25 10.01 -26.83
N ALA A 22 48.13 9.54 -27.41
CA ALA A 22 48.03 9.21 -28.83
C ALA A 22 48.20 10.45 -29.75
N GLU A 23 47.78 11.63 -29.30
CA GLU A 23 47.95 12.87 -30.05
C GLU A 23 49.41 13.33 -30.07
N LEU A 24 50.12 13.19 -28.94
CA LEU A 24 51.54 13.52 -28.87
C LEU A 24 52.38 12.62 -29.79
N VAL A 25 52.02 11.34 -29.92
CA VAL A 25 52.70 10.44 -30.86
C VAL A 25 52.45 10.86 -32.31
N ARG A 26 51.24 11.30 -32.65
CA ARG A 26 50.92 11.85 -33.98
C ARG A 26 51.66 13.16 -34.28
N GLN A 27 51.97 13.95 -33.26
CA GLN A 27 52.77 15.19 -33.37
C GLN A 27 54.28 14.93 -33.47
N GLY A 28 54.71 13.67 -33.57
CA GLY A 28 56.12 13.30 -33.81
C GLY A 28 56.94 13.05 -32.54
N TYR A 29 56.32 13.07 -31.35
CA TYR A 29 57.01 12.65 -30.12
C TYR A 29 57.20 11.12 -30.09
N SER A 30 58.35 10.69 -29.56
CA SER A 30 58.67 9.26 -29.46
C SER A 30 57.63 8.50 -28.63
N LYS A 31 56.98 7.50 -29.24
CA LYS A 31 55.97 6.65 -28.60
C LYS A 31 56.47 6.06 -27.27
N GLY A 32 57.68 5.52 -27.24
CA GLY A 32 58.25 4.95 -26.02
C GLY A 32 58.42 5.98 -24.91
N THR A 33 58.83 7.21 -25.24
CA THR A 33 58.99 8.30 -24.26
C THR A 33 57.64 8.84 -23.78
N VAL A 34 56.68 9.04 -24.69
CA VAL A 34 55.33 9.52 -24.36
C VAL A 34 54.63 8.56 -23.41
N TYR A 35 54.61 7.27 -23.71
CA TYR A 35 53.96 6.29 -22.84
C TYR A 35 54.70 6.08 -21.51
N LYS A 36 56.03 6.26 -21.47
CA LYS A 36 56.80 6.22 -20.22
C LYS A 36 56.49 7.43 -19.33
N MET A 37 56.34 8.62 -19.92
CA MET A 37 55.95 9.83 -19.18
C MET A 37 54.48 9.81 -18.78
N ALA A 38 53.58 9.29 -19.63
CA ALA A 38 52.17 9.11 -19.29
C ALA A 38 51.99 8.24 -18.05
N ARG A 39 52.69 7.10 -17.97
CA ARG A 39 52.70 6.26 -16.76
C ARG A 39 53.22 6.99 -15.52
N ARG A 40 54.22 7.87 -15.67
CA ARG A 40 54.72 8.69 -14.56
C ARG A 40 53.71 9.74 -14.11
N VAL A 41 52.96 10.34 -15.03
CA VAL A 41 51.92 11.32 -14.72
C VAL A 41 50.71 10.66 -14.06
N THR A 42 50.28 9.47 -14.50
CA THR A 42 49.22 8.71 -13.83
C THR A 42 49.66 8.07 -12.51
N ALA A 43 50.95 7.83 -12.31
CA ALA A 43 51.50 7.33 -11.05
C ALA A 43 51.78 8.44 -10.01
N LEU A 44 51.60 9.72 -10.34
CA LEU A 44 51.57 10.80 -9.36
C LEU A 44 50.28 10.68 -8.53
N PRO A 45 50.33 10.84 -7.20
CA PRO A 45 49.20 10.56 -6.33
C PRO A 45 48.00 11.47 -6.66
N ALA A 46 46.84 10.85 -6.91
CA ALA A 46 45.54 11.47 -7.18
C ALA A 46 45.02 12.40 -6.05
N ALA A 47 45.70 12.41 -4.89
CA ALA A 47 45.34 13.18 -3.70
C ALA A 47 45.25 14.70 -3.92
N GLY A 48 45.93 15.25 -4.93
CA GLY A 48 45.88 16.69 -5.22
C GLY A 48 44.66 17.13 -6.06
N ARG A 49 44.08 16.24 -6.87
CA ARG A 49 42.94 16.58 -7.75
C ARG A 49 41.60 16.39 -7.06
N GLU A 50 41.47 15.36 -6.23
CA GLU A 50 40.24 15.09 -5.46
C GLU A 50 40.00 16.17 -4.40
N GLY A 51 41.06 16.69 -3.77
CA GLY A 51 40.96 17.79 -2.81
C GLY A 51 40.46 19.09 -3.44
N SER A 52 40.98 19.48 -4.61
CA SER A 52 40.53 20.69 -5.31
C SER A 52 39.14 20.56 -5.92
N GLN A 53 38.76 19.36 -6.38
CA GLN A 53 37.43 19.12 -6.94
C GLN A 53 36.35 19.05 -5.85
N ALA A 54 36.64 18.39 -4.72
CA ALA A 54 35.76 18.38 -3.55
C ALA A 54 35.64 19.78 -2.90
N GLN A 55 36.71 20.58 -2.90
CA GLN A 55 36.65 21.97 -2.43
C GLN A 55 35.83 22.87 -3.37
N ALA A 56 35.95 22.66 -4.69
CA ALA A 56 35.13 23.39 -5.67
C ALA A 56 33.65 23.00 -5.57
N GLU A 57 33.33 21.71 -5.41
CA GLU A 57 31.96 21.25 -5.17
C GLU A 57 31.41 21.77 -3.84
N ALA A 58 32.20 21.77 -2.76
CA ALA A 58 31.77 22.32 -1.48
C ALA A 58 31.54 23.84 -1.53
N ALA A 59 32.33 24.59 -2.30
CA ALA A 59 32.16 26.02 -2.51
C ALA A 59 30.87 26.34 -3.31
N VAL A 60 30.55 25.53 -4.31
CA VAL A 60 29.30 25.62 -5.08
C VAL A 60 28.10 25.20 -4.23
N GLU A 61 28.22 24.13 -3.45
CA GLU A 61 27.15 23.64 -2.57
C GLU A 61 26.77 24.67 -1.47
N GLY A 62 27.76 25.43 -0.99
CA GLY A 62 27.61 26.50 -0.02
C GLY A 62 27.22 27.87 -0.61
N ASP A 63 27.12 27.99 -1.93
CA ASP A 63 26.70 29.22 -2.58
C ASP A 63 25.31 29.65 -2.07
N PRO A 64 25.14 30.93 -1.65
CA PRO A 64 23.91 31.40 -1.04
C PRO A 64 22.68 31.24 -1.94
N ASP A 65 22.82 31.32 -3.27
CA ASP A 65 21.72 31.09 -4.20
C ASP A 65 21.35 29.61 -4.30
N ILE A 66 22.33 28.70 -4.27
CA ILE A 66 22.09 27.25 -4.28
C ILE A 66 21.40 26.81 -2.98
N VAL A 67 21.84 27.33 -1.83
CA VAL A 67 21.17 27.09 -0.54
C VAL A 67 19.73 27.61 -0.56
N ARG A 68 19.50 28.80 -1.13
CA ARG A 68 18.15 29.38 -1.27
C ARG A 68 17.25 28.52 -2.16
N LEU A 69 17.78 28.03 -3.28
CA LEU A 69 17.05 27.17 -4.21
C LEU A 69 16.70 25.82 -3.56
N LYS A 70 17.62 25.19 -2.83
CA LYS A 70 17.34 23.96 -2.08
C LYS A 70 16.25 24.16 -1.03
N LYS A 71 16.29 25.26 -0.27
CA LYS A 71 15.23 25.59 0.68
C LYS A 71 13.88 25.78 -0.01
N LYS A 72 13.82 26.46 -1.16
CA LYS A 72 12.60 26.62 -1.95
C LYS A 72 12.06 25.29 -2.46
N LEU A 73 12.92 24.43 -2.99
CA LEU A 73 12.55 23.09 -3.46
C LEU A 73 11.99 22.24 -2.32
N ARG A 74 12.66 22.26 -1.16
CA ARG A 74 12.21 21.52 0.03
C ARG A 74 10.86 22.04 0.53
N LYS A 75 10.67 23.36 0.56
CA LYS A 75 9.39 23.98 0.92
C LYS A 75 8.27 23.54 -0.05
N ALA A 76 8.51 23.60 -1.35
CA ALA A 76 7.54 23.19 -2.36
C ALA A 76 7.18 21.69 -2.27
N GLN A 77 8.16 20.82 -1.99
CA GLN A 77 7.92 19.40 -1.74
C GLN A 77 7.05 19.18 -0.49
N LEU A 78 7.34 19.88 0.61
CA LEU A 78 6.56 19.78 1.84
C LEU A 78 5.14 20.32 1.65
N GLU A 79 4.98 21.44 0.94
CA GLU A 79 3.65 21.99 0.60
C GLU A 79 2.84 21.01 -0.26
N ARG A 80 3.49 20.30 -1.18
CA ARG A 80 2.86 19.23 -1.96
C ARG A 80 2.43 18.05 -1.08
N GLN A 81 3.31 17.57 -0.20
CA GLN A 81 2.99 16.48 0.72
C GLN A 81 1.86 16.86 1.67
N ILE A 82 1.84 18.09 2.18
CA ILE A 82 0.76 18.60 3.02
C ILE A 82 -0.55 18.64 2.23
N ARG A 83 -0.53 19.07 0.96
CA ARG A 83 -1.73 19.11 0.11
C ARG A 83 -2.27 17.71 -0.19
N GLU A 84 -1.39 16.75 -0.46
CA GLU A 84 -1.75 15.35 -0.70
C GLU A 84 -2.30 14.69 0.58
N ALA A 85 -1.65 14.89 1.73
CA ALA A 85 -2.13 14.38 3.01
C ALA A 85 -3.43 15.05 3.48
N ARG A 86 -3.63 16.32 3.09
CA ARG A 86 -4.87 17.06 3.32
C ARG A 86 -5.86 16.93 2.17
N ALA A 87 -5.67 16.07 1.18
CA ALA A 87 -6.67 15.87 0.14
C ALA A 87 -7.88 15.13 0.78
N PRO A 88 -8.96 15.85 1.17
CA PRO A 88 -9.98 15.30 2.06
C PRO A 88 -11.01 14.45 1.31
N LEU A 89 -11.01 14.52 -0.02
CA LEU A 89 -12.17 14.17 -0.83
C LEU A 89 -12.48 12.67 -0.87
N GLU A 90 -11.46 11.81 -0.76
CA GLU A 90 -11.68 10.35 -0.79
C GLU A 90 -12.05 9.78 0.59
N VAL A 91 -11.49 10.33 1.67
CA VAL A 91 -11.80 9.85 3.01
C VAL A 91 -13.16 10.36 3.47
N GLU A 92 -13.49 11.63 3.23
CA GLU A 92 -14.78 12.21 3.59
C GLU A 92 -15.93 11.55 2.83
N SER A 93 -15.77 11.29 1.53
CA SER A 93 -16.78 10.57 0.74
C SER A 93 -16.97 9.14 1.24
N ARG A 94 -15.90 8.43 1.60
CA ARG A 94 -15.99 7.09 2.20
C ARG A 94 -16.65 7.11 3.58
N LEU A 95 -16.43 8.15 4.38
CA LEU A 95 -17.11 8.32 5.67
C LEU A 95 -18.62 8.54 5.48
N LEU A 96 -19.02 9.42 4.55
CA LEU A 96 -20.44 9.62 4.24
C LEU A 96 -21.14 8.34 3.76
N VAL A 97 -20.46 7.55 2.92
CA VAL A 97 -20.99 6.24 2.48
C VAL A 97 -21.09 5.26 3.65
N LEU A 98 -20.10 5.26 4.55
CA LEU A 98 -20.15 4.41 5.76
C LEU A 98 -21.29 4.84 6.68
N ASP A 99 -21.49 6.12 6.93
CA ASP A 99 -22.59 6.64 7.75
C ASP A 99 -23.96 6.25 7.18
N GLY A 100 -24.12 6.36 5.85
CA GLY A 100 -25.35 5.90 5.18
C GLY A 100 -25.59 4.40 5.36
N ARG A 101 -24.55 3.57 5.24
CA ARG A 101 -24.65 2.12 5.46
C ARG A 101 -24.93 1.75 6.91
N VAL A 102 -24.38 2.50 7.87
CA VAL A 102 -24.68 2.30 9.30
C VAL A 102 -26.14 2.59 9.56
N ALA A 103 -26.67 3.72 9.06
CA ALA A 103 -28.09 4.07 9.21
C ALA A 103 -29.03 2.99 8.60
N GLU A 104 -28.68 2.44 7.43
CA GLU A 104 -29.44 1.35 6.79
C GLU A 104 -29.44 0.07 7.64
N VAL A 105 -28.28 -0.29 8.20
CA VAL A 105 -28.15 -1.47 9.07
C VAL A 105 -28.94 -1.28 10.36
N GLU A 106 -28.89 -0.10 10.96
CA GLU A 106 -29.67 0.24 12.16
C GLU A 106 -31.17 0.12 11.90
N GLN A 107 -31.65 0.66 10.78
CA GLN A 107 -33.05 0.53 10.38
C GLN A 107 -33.45 -0.94 10.19
N THR A 108 -32.66 -1.70 9.44
CA THR A 108 -32.93 -3.12 9.17
C THR A 108 -32.96 -3.94 10.46
N LEU A 109 -32.09 -3.61 11.42
CA LEU A 109 -32.03 -4.28 12.71
C LEU A 109 -33.31 -4.02 13.51
N GLU A 110 -33.81 -2.79 13.53
CA GLU A 110 -35.05 -2.46 14.24
C GLU A 110 -36.26 -3.14 13.59
N GLU A 111 -36.37 -3.13 12.27
CA GLU A 111 -37.45 -3.84 11.55
C GLU A 111 -37.41 -5.35 11.84
N THR A 112 -36.22 -5.95 11.86
CA THR A 112 -36.04 -7.38 12.19
C THR A 112 -36.42 -7.66 13.64
N ARG A 113 -36.06 -6.75 14.56
CA ARG A 113 -36.42 -6.85 15.98
C ARG A 113 -37.92 -6.80 16.17
N GLU A 114 -38.61 -5.86 15.53
CA GLU A 114 -40.07 -5.79 15.59
C GLU A 114 -40.72 -7.04 15.01
N ALA A 115 -40.23 -7.54 13.87
CA ALA A 115 -40.75 -8.75 13.24
C ALA A 115 -40.59 -9.98 14.16
N THR A 116 -39.45 -10.11 14.84
CA THR A 116 -39.22 -11.21 15.79
C THR A 116 -40.12 -11.13 17.02
N VAL A 117 -40.39 -9.94 17.55
CA VAL A 117 -41.38 -9.74 18.63
C VAL A 117 -42.78 -10.13 18.16
N ARG A 118 -43.23 -9.62 17.01
CA ARG A 118 -44.56 -9.94 16.45
C ARG A 118 -44.73 -11.44 16.21
N LEU A 119 -43.73 -12.10 15.63
CA LEU A 119 -43.74 -13.56 15.44
C LEU A 119 -43.79 -14.30 16.79
N GLY A 120 -43.02 -13.84 17.78
CA GLY A 120 -43.04 -14.39 19.13
C GLY A 120 -44.43 -14.32 19.77
N ASP A 121 -45.12 -13.19 19.65
CA ASP A 121 -46.45 -13.01 20.22
C ASP A 121 -47.53 -13.77 19.45
N ALA A 122 -47.47 -13.79 18.11
CA ALA A 122 -48.34 -14.62 17.28
C ALA A 122 -48.19 -16.12 17.61
N LEU A 123 -46.95 -16.58 17.82
CA LEU A 123 -46.68 -17.93 18.27
C LEU A 123 -47.27 -18.16 19.67
N LYS A 124 -47.08 -17.28 20.66
CA LYS A 124 -47.68 -17.47 22.00
C LYS A 124 -49.21 -17.53 21.96
N ALA A 125 -49.85 -16.74 21.10
CA ALA A 125 -51.30 -16.73 20.92
C ALA A 125 -51.83 -17.98 20.21
N SER A 126 -50.99 -18.71 19.47
CA SER A 126 -51.38 -19.94 18.80
C SER A 126 -51.74 -21.03 19.82
N PRO A 127 -52.91 -21.70 19.69
CA PRO A 127 -53.29 -22.84 20.53
C PRO A 127 -52.29 -24.00 20.46
N LEU A 128 -51.56 -24.12 19.35
CA LEU A 128 -50.56 -25.16 19.12
C LEU A 128 -49.20 -24.82 19.74
N SER A 129 -49.04 -23.60 20.26
CA SER A 129 -47.79 -23.15 20.85
C SER A 129 -47.46 -23.98 22.09
N ARG A 130 -46.21 -24.44 22.17
CA ARG A 130 -45.73 -25.31 23.26
C ARG A 130 -46.58 -26.57 23.47
N LEU A 131 -47.45 -26.96 22.52
CA LEU A 131 -48.35 -28.10 22.68
C LEU A 131 -47.57 -29.38 22.92
N ARG A 132 -46.47 -29.59 22.19
CA ARG A 132 -45.54 -30.71 22.42
C ARG A 132 -45.01 -30.79 23.86
N GLY A 133 -44.70 -29.65 24.48
CA GLY A 133 -44.17 -29.63 25.84
C GLY A 133 -45.24 -29.80 26.92
N ARG A 134 -46.48 -29.42 26.63
CA ARG A 134 -47.60 -29.44 27.59
C ARG A 134 -48.50 -30.66 27.48
N PHE A 135 -48.51 -31.33 26.33
CA PHE A 135 -49.41 -32.45 26.09
C PHE A 135 -48.94 -33.71 26.83
N SER A 136 -49.85 -34.25 27.64
CA SER A 136 -49.73 -35.56 28.27
C SER A 136 -51.00 -36.37 28.02
N CYS A 137 -50.82 -37.65 27.70
CA CYS A 137 -51.91 -38.61 27.54
C CYS A 137 -52.04 -39.46 28.80
N GLY A 138 -53.26 -39.92 29.12
CA GLY A 138 -53.50 -40.85 30.22
C GLY A 138 -52.74 -42.18 30.12
N CYS A 139 -52.30 -42.56 28.92
CA CYS A 139 -51.44 -43.73 28.71
C CYS A 139 -49.95 -43.51 29.08
N GLY A 140 -49.58 -42.30 29.55
CA GLY A 140 -48.21 -41.94 29.89
C GLY A 140 -47.40 -41.31 28.76
N ALA A 141 -47.92 -41.28 27.52
CA ALA A 141 -47.26 -40.60 26.41
C ALA A 141 -47.17 -39.08 26.66
N LYS A 142 -45.98 -38.51 26.41
CA LYS A 142 -45.72 -37.06 26.55
C LYS A 142 -45.19 -36.50 25.24
N GLY A 143 -45.75 -35.37 24.81
CA GLY A 143 -45.32 -34.66 23.61
C GLY A 143 -45.54 -35.38 22.28
N HIS A 144 -46.29 -36.48 22.27
CA HIS A 144 -46.82 -37.09 21.05
C HIS A 144 -48.24 -36.58 20.82
N VAL A 145 -48.39 -35.63 19.90
CA VAL A 145 -49.66 -34.97 19.62
C VAL A 145 -49.75 -34.68 18.13
N ALA A 146 -50.94 -34.88 17.57
CA ALA A 146 -51.24 -34.59 16.18
C ALA A 146 -52.49 -33.70 16.10
N VAL A 147 -52.51 -32.84 15.09
CA VAL A 147 -53.60 -31.92 14.78
C VAL A 147 -54.08 -32.25 13.38
N SER A 148 -55.39 -32.44 13.24
CA SER A 148 -56.05 -32.49 11.94
C SER A 148 -56.36 -31.06 11.50
N ILE A 149 -55.91 -30.71 10.30
CA ILE A 149 -56.24 -29.46 9.64
C ILE A 149 -57.10 -29.80 8.44
N LYS A 150 -58.35 -29.35 8.47
CA LYS A 150 -59.32 -29.55 7.41
C LYS A 150 -59.55 -28.24 6.66
N CYS A 151 -59.32 -28.23 5.35
CA CYS A 151 -59.65 -27.07 4.53
C CYS A 151 -61.16 -26.94 4.43
N THR A 152 -61.72 -25.82 4.87
CA THR A 152 -63.18 -25.58 4.80
C THR A 152 -63.69 -25.27 3.39
N SER A 153 -62.78 -25.06 2.43
CA SER A 153 -63.12 -24.78 1.02
C SER A 153 -63.12 -26.04 0.15
N CYS A 154 -62.09 -26.89 0.25
CA CYS A 154 -61.93 -28.08 -0.60
C CYS A 154 -62.00 -29.42 0.16
N ASP A 155 -62.37 -29.40 1.44
CA ASP A 155 -62.52 -30.55 2.34
C ASP A 155 -61.28 -31.41 2.55
N THR A 156 -60.14 -31.04 1.95
CA THR A 156 -58.88 -31.78 2.10
C THR A 156 -58.41 -31.74 3.55
N GLU A 157 -58.15 -32.92 4.11
CA GLU A 157 -57.62 -33.10 5.45
C GLU A 157 -56.12 -33.41 5.40
N ARG A 158 -55.35 -32.79 6.30
CA ARG A 158 -53.95 -33.11 6.53
C ARG A 158 -53.68 -33.21 8.02
N TRP A 159 -52.80 -34.15 8.36
CA TRP A 159 -52.33 -34.35 9.73
C TRP A 159 -50.95 -33.74 9.90
N TRP A 160 -50.76 -33.04 10.99
CA TRP A 160 -49.45 -32.49 11.38
C TRP A 160 -49.20 -32.71 12.86
N GLY A 161 -47.98 -33.06 13.24
CA GLY A 161 -47.66 -33.29 14.64
C GLY A 161 -46.36 -34.05 14.88
N TRP A 162 -46.21 -34.49 16.13
CA TRP A 162 -45.08 -35.28 16.59
C TRP A 162 -45.53 -36.70 16.88
N PHE A 163 -45.16 -37.62 16.00
CA PHE A 163 -45.55 -39.03 16.09
C PHE A 163 -44.48 -39.85 16.84
N PRO A 164 -44.86 -40.97 17.48
CA PRO A 164 -43.89 -41.94 17.96
C PRO A 164 -43.13 -42.56 16.79
N ASN A 165 -41.88 -42.98 17.02
CA ASN A 165 -41.04 -43.61 16.00
C ASN A 165 -41.75 -44.85 15.43
N GLY A 166 -41.95 -44.92 14.11
CA GLY A 166 -42.53 -46.08 13.43
C GLY A 166 -43.94 -45.93 12.85
N ARG A 167 -44.55 -44.73 12.86
CA ARG A 167 -45.75 -44.43 12.06
C ARG A 167 -45.58 -43.12 11.30
N GLN A 168 -45.36 -43.22 9.98
CA GLN A 168 -45.66 -42.20 8.98
C GLN A 168 -46.62 -42.82 7.97
#